data_AF-A0A967P9G9-F1
#
_entry.id   AF-A0A967P9G9-F1
#
_cell.length_a   1.000
_cell.length_b   1.000
_cell.length_c   1.000
_cell.angle_alpha   90.00
_cell.angle_beta   90.00
_cell.angle_gamma   90.00
#
_symmetry.space_group_name_H-M   'P 1'
#
loop_
_entity.id
_entity.type
_entity.pdbx_description
1 polymer ?
#
loop_
_entity_poly.entity_id
_entity_poly.type
_entity_poly.pdbx_seq_one_letter_code
_entity_poly.pdbx_strand_id
1 'polypeptide(L)'
;KNVLEAGDDLFQEIYKNLQEAYGAAMDETFLKANAEFFLNIALMGYIFPSICAYDDNFKNQMFDLIEKKLEQSQKRRQQGGGPGGPGGAPGGAPGGSNIIV
;
A
#
# COMPACT_ATOMS: atom_id res chain seq x y z
N LYS A 1 8.99 -10.77 -24.63
CA LYS A 1 8.98 -9.65 -23.66
C LYS A 1 9.80 -10.06 -22.46
N ASN A 2 10.71 -9.22 -21.98
CA ASN A 2 11.43 -9.49 -20.73
C ASN A 2 10.55 -9.10 -19.51
N VAL A 3 10.96 -9.49 -18.29
CA VAL A 3 10.18 -9.23 -17.06
C VAL A 3 10.05 -7.73 -16.77
N LEU A 4 11.04 -6.92 -17.15
CA LEU A 4 10.99 -5.46 -16.97
C LEU A 4 9.94 -4.84 -17.89
N GLU A 5 9.90 -5.23 -19.17
CA GLU A 5 8.88 -4.79 -20.13
C GLU A 5 7.46 -5.18 -19.68
N ALA A 6 7.30 -6.39 -19.15
CA ALA A 6 6.01 -6.82 -18.60
C ALA A 6 5.61 -6.02 -17.35
N GLY A 7 6.59 -5.64 -16.52
CA GLY A 7 6.37 -4.78 -15.36
C GLY A 7 5.95 -3.36 -15.76
N ASP A 8 6.62 -2.78 -16.75
CA ASP A 8 6.27 -1.46 -17.29
C ASP A 8 4.88 -1.47 -17.95
N ASP A 9 4.56 -2.47 -18.75
CA ASP A 9 3.23 -2.63 -19.35
C ASP A 9 2.13 -2.71 -18.27
N LEU A 10 2.38 -3.49 -17.20
CA LEU A 10 1.45 -3.61 -16.08
C LEU A 10 1.30 -2.30 -15.31
N PHE A 11 2.39 -1.56 -15.08
CA PHE A 11 2.35 -0.23 -14.48
C PHE A 11 1.46 0.72 -15.29
N GLN A 12 1.66 0.78 -16.61
CA GLN A 12 0.89 1.67 -17.47
C GLN A 12 -0.60 1.31 -17.46
N GLU A 13 -0.93 0.03 -17.44
CA GLU A 13 -2.32 -0.42 -17.35
C GLU A 13 -2.97 -0.03 -16.02
N ILE A 14 -2.27 -0.24 -14.89
CA ILE A 14 -2.76 0.18 -13.57
C ILE A 14 -2.94 1.70 -13.52
N TYR A 15 -1.94 2.45 -13.96
CA TYR A 15 -1.97 3.91 -13.96
C TYR A 15 -3.12 4.45 -14.82
N LYS A 16 -3.32 3.89 -16.01
CA LYS A 16 -4.43 4.25 -16.89
C LYS A 16 -5.78 4.02 -16.21
N ASN A 17 -5.97 2.86 -15.57
CA ASN A 17 -7.20 2.56 -14.84
C ASN A 17 -7.46 3.55 -13.69
N LEU A 18 -6.41 3.93 -12.94
CA LEU A 18 -6.52 4.94 -11.90
C LEU A 18 -6.83 6.33 -12.47
N GLN A 19 -6.23 6.68 -13.60
CA GLN A 19 -6.49 7.95 -14.28
C GLN A 19 -7.92 8.02 -14.82
N GLU A 20 -8.45 6.94 -15.37
CA GLU A 20 -9.84 6.87 -15.85
C GLU A 20 -10.85 6.99 -14.70
N ALA A 21 -10.57 6.37 -13.56
CA ALA A 21 -11.47 6.39 -12.40
C ALA A 21 -11.37 7.68 -11.56
N TYR A 22 -10.17 8.23 -11.39
CA TYR A 22 -9.88 9.25 -10.38
C TYR A 22 -9.14 10.49 -10.91
N GLY A 23 -8.79 10.52 -12.20
CA GLY A 23 -7.95 11.56 -12.81
C GLY A 23 -8.52 12.98 -12.74
N ALA A 24 -9.83 13.15 -12.57
CA ALA A 24 -10.46 14.46 -12.41
C ALA A 24 -10.38 14.99 -10.96
N ALA A 25 -10.18 14.11 -9.98
CA ALA A 25 -10.28 14.43 -8.55
C ALA A 25 -8.93 14.38 -7.82
N MET A 26 -7.95 13.65 -8.36
CA MET A 26 -6.68 13.39 -7.71
C MET A 26 -5.52 13.94 -8.54
N ASP A 27 -4.43 14.30 -7.85
CA ASP A 27 -3.22 14.79 -8.50
C ASP A 27 -2.43 13.64 -9.19
N GLU A 28 -1.67 13.98 -10.22
CA GLU A 28 -0.90 13.02 -11.00
C GLU A 28 0.14 12.26 -10.17
N THR A 29 0.74 12.92 -9.16
CA THR A 29 1.75 12.31 -8.30
C THR A 29 1.13 11.23 -7.41
N PHE A 30 -0.07 11.50 -6.88
CA PHE A 30 -0.87 10.57 -6.11
C PHE A 30 -1.26 9.35 -6.95
N LEU A 31 -1.72 9.56 -8.18
CA LEU A 31 -2.09 8.47 -9.08
C LEU A 31 -0.88 7.58 -9.43
N LYS A 32 0.29 8.18 -9.71
CA LYS A 32 1.53 7.43 -9.96
C LYS A 32 1.99 6.65 -8.74
N ALA A 33 1.99 7.27 -7.56
CA ALA A 33 2.38 6.60 -6.32
C ALA A 33 1.50 5.38 -6.02
N ASN A 34 0.18 5.49 -6.26
CA ASN A 34 -0.73 4.36 -6.11
C ASN A 34 -0.51 3.30 -7.18
N ALA A 35 -0.23 3.68 -8.44
CA ALA A 35 0.11 2.73 -9.49
C ALA A 35 1.38 1.92 -9.15
N GLU A 36 2.43 2.58 -8.64
CA GLU A 36 3.65 1.93 -8.15
C GLU A 36 3.35 1.00 -6.97
N PHE A 37 2.50 1.43 -6.03
CA PHE A 37 2.10 0.61 -4.90
C PHE A 37 1.38 -0.68 -5.34
N PHE A 38 0.41 -0.58 -6.25
CA PHE A 38 -0.29 -1.74 -6.78
C PHE A 38 0.61 -2.65 -7.61
N LEU A 39 1.53 -2.08 -8.41
CA LEU A 39 2.55 -2.85 -9.11
C LEU A 39 3.38 -3.68 -8.13
N ASN A 40 3.85 -3.08 -7.04
CA ASN A 40 4.61 -3.78 -6.01
C ASN A 40 3.82 -4.93 -5.38
N ILE A 41 2.52 -4.74 -5.12
CA ILE A 41 1.63 -5.82 -4.62
C ILE A 41 1.55 -6.95 -5.65
N ALA A 42 1.35 -6.63 -6.94
CA ALA A 42 1.25 -7.63 -7.99
C ALA A 42 2.56 -8.42 -8.15
N LEU A 43 3.71 -7.75 -8.11
CA LEU A 43 5.03 -8.38 -8.16
C LEU A 43 5.27 -9.28 -6.94
N MET A 44 4.86 -8.85 -5.75
CA MET A 44 4.90 -9.72 -4.57
C MET A 44 4.03 -10.96 -4.78
N GLY A 45 2.83 -10.82 -5.33
CA GLY A 45 1.96 -11.94 -5.71
C GLY A 45 2.59 -12.92 -6.71
N TYR A 46 3.49 -12.46 -7.58
CA TYR A 46 4.25 -13.30 -8.49
C TYR A 46 5.42 -14.03 -7.81
N ILE A 47 6.13 -13.33 -6.91
CA ILE A 47 7.31 -13.85 -6.22
C ILE A 47 6.95 -14.84 -5.11
N PHE A 48 5.95 -14.52 -4.28
CA PHE A 48 5.59 -15.31 -3.09
C PHE A 48 5.31 -16.78 -3.40
N PRO A 49 4.44 -17.14 -4.37
CA PRO A 49 4.18 -18.54 -4.70
C PRO A 49 5.45 -19.28 -5.15
N SER A 50 6.31 -18.59 -5.90
CA SER A 50 7.56 -19.17 -6.41
C SER A 50 8.54 -19.48 -5.28
N ILE A 51 8.62 -18.66 -4.23
CA ILE A 51 9.49 -18.93 -3.08
C ILE A 51 8.85 -19.98 -2.15
N CYS A 52 7.56 -19.83 -1.86
CA CYS A 52 6.84 -20.69 -0.93
C CYS A 52 6.62 -22.13 -1.44
N ALA A 53 6.77 -22.37 -2.74
CA ALA A 53 6.63 -23.71 -3.34
C ALA A 53 7.78 -24.67 -2.99
N TYR A 54 8.96 -24.16 -2.63
CA TYR A 54 10.16 -24.98 -2.44
C TYR A 54 10.56 -25.17 -0.97
N ASP A 55 10.10 -24.31 -0.06
CA ASP A 55 10.44 -24.37 1.36
C ASP A 55 9.25 -23.97 2.24
N ASP A 56 8.57 -24.99 2.77
CA ASP A 56 7.43 -24.82 3.68
C ASP A 56 7.82 -24.15 5.00
N ASN A 57 9.04 -24.36 5.48
CA ASN A 57 9.52 -23.75 6.71
C ASN A 57 9.77 -22.25 6.51
N PHE A 58 10.39 -21.88 5.40
CA PHE A 58 10.56 -20.47 5.01
C PHE A 58 9.21 -19.78 4.81
N LYS A 59 8.26 -20.43 4.13
CA LYS A 59 6.88 -19.93 3.98
C LYS A 59 6.24 -19.64 5.33
N ASN A 60 6.28 -20.58 6.27
CA ASN A 60 5.68 -20.41 7.59
C ASN A 60 6.35 -19.28 8.39
N GLN A 61 7.68 -19.19 8.36
CA GLN A 61 8.42 -18.09 8.99
C GLN A 61 8.07 -16.72 8.39
N MET A 62 7.92 -16.64 7.07
CA MET A 62 7.46 -15.41 6.42
C MET A 62 6.07 -15.00 6.89
N PHE A 63 5.11 -15.94 6.96
CA PHE A 63 3.76 -15.62 7.42
C PHE A 63 3.74 -15.16 8.89
N ASP A 64 4.50 -15.81 9.78
CA ASP A 64 4.63 -15.36 11.17
C ASP A 64 5.20 -13.95 11.28
N LEU A 65 6.19 -13.61 10.44
CA LEU A 65 6.78 -12.27 10.40
C LEU A 65 5.79 -11.22 9.89
N ILE A 66 5.01 -11.56 8.86
CA ILE A 66 3.94 -10.70 8.31
C ILE A 66 2.89 -10.44 9.39
N GLU A 67 2.43 -11.48 10.09
CA GLU A 67 1.44 -11.36 11.16
C GLU A 67 1.94 -10.44 12.28
N LYS A 68 3.16 -10.66 12.79
CA LYS A 68 3.77 -9.80 13.80
C LYS A 68 3.88 -8.34 13.35
N LYS A 69 4.23 -8.10 12.08
CA LYS A 69 4.30 -6.74 11.51
C LYS A 69 2.93 -6.10 11.39
N LEU A 70 1.89 -6.85 11.04
CA LEU A 70 0.52 -6.38 10.99
C LEU A 70 0.03 -5.99 12.38
N GLU A 71 0.24 -6.84 13.39
CA GLU A 71 -0.11 -6.53 14.77
C GLU A 71 0.60 -5.27 15.27
N GLN A 72 1.91 -5.14 15.03
CA GLN A 72 2.67 -3.93 15.40
C GLN A 72 2.11 -2.68 14.71
N SER A 73 1.74 -2.79 13.44
CA SER A 73 1.18 -1.67 12.67
C SER A 73 -0.23 -1.31 13.13
N GLN A 74 -1.04 -2.29 13.52
CA GLN A 74 -2.34 -2.07 14.15
C GLN A 74 -2.19 -1.41 15.51
N LYS A 75 -1.27 -1.88 16.36
CA LYS A 75 -0.95 -1.29 17.67
C LYS A 75 -0.51 0.18 17.51
N ARG A 76 0.36 0.50 16.55
CA ARG A 76 0.74 1.89 16.25
C ARG A 76 -0.44 2.75 15.81
N ARG A 77 -1.35 2.22 14.99
CA ARG A 77 -2.57 2.94 14.57
C ARG A 77 -3.54 3.17 15.73
N GLN A 78 -3.68 2.20 16.64
CA GLN A 78 -4.53 2.32 17.83
C GLN A 78 -3.93 3.25 18.88
N GLN A 79 -2.60 3.27 19.04
CA GLN A 79 -1.88 4.17 19.94
C GLN A 79 -1.71 5.58 19.36
N GLY A 80 -1.96 5.77 18.05
CA GLY A 80 -1.98 7.06 17.36
C GLY A 80 -3.27 7.86 17.53
N GLY A 81 -4.22 7.40 18.36
CA GLY A 81 -5.36 8.19 18.81
C GLY A 81 -4.99 9.23 19.88
N GLY A 82 -4.15 10.21 19.51
CA GLY A 82 -3.82 11.42 20.29
C GLY A 82 -2.80 11.24 21.42
N PRO A 83 -1.73 12.06 21.40
CA PRO A 83 -1.76 13.22 22.28
C PRO A 83 -1.53 14.53 21.53
N GLY A 84 -2.28 15.55 21.94
CA GLY A 84 -2.15 16.92 21.46
C GLY A 84 -0.72 17.46 21.60
N GLY A 85 -0.31 18.21 20.58
CA GLY A 85 0.77 19.17 20.75
C GLY A 85 0.36 20.25 21.76
N PRO A 86 1.30 20.80 22.55
CA PRO A 86 1.02 21.97 23.34
C PRO A 86 1.00 23.18 22.40
N GLY A 87 -0.18 23.69 22.05
CA GLY A 87 -0.30 24.92 21.25
C GLY A 87 -1.73 25.11 20.75
N GLY A 88 -2.45 26.04 21.36
CA GLY A 88 -3.90 26.17 21.22
C GLY A 88 -4.41 26.86 19.96
N ALA A 89 -5.66 26.55 19.62
CA ALA A 89 -6.72 27.47 19.18
C ALA A 89 -8.02 26.65 18.97
N PRO A 90 -9.21 27.17 19.34
CA PRO A 90 -10.47 26.45 19.14
C PRO A 90 -11.07 26.79 17.77
N GLY A 91 -11.48 25.77 17.01
CA GLY A 91 -12.43 25.97 15.91
C GLY A 91 -12.15 25.11 14.68
N GLY A 92 -13.14 24.29 14.30
CA GLY A 92 -13.27 23.75 12.93
C GLY A 92 -13.38 22.23 12.83
N ALA A 93 -14.62 21.78 12.66
CA ALA A 93 -15.17 20.53 12.12
C ALA A 93 -14.26 19.32 11.72
N PRO A 94 -14.77 18.07 11.87
CA PRO A 94 -14.06 16.86 11.47
C PRO A 94 -14.14 16.68 9.95
N GLY A 95 -12.99 16.66 9.28
CA GLY A 95 -12.92 16.40 7.84
C GLY A 95 -11.55 15.87 7.47
N GLY A 96 -11.49 14.61 7.05
CA GLY A 96 -10.27 13.97 6.58
C GLY A 96 -10.27 12.49 6.88
N SER A 97 -11.09 11.73 6.12
CA SER A 97 -11.02 10.28 6.09
C SER A 97 -9.60 9.86 5.74
N ASN A 98 -8.89 9.25 6.71
CA ASN A 98 -7.71 8.45 6.44
C ASN A 98 -8.17 7.18 5.71
N ILE A 99 -8.29 7.27 4.39
CA ILE A 99 -8.48 6.12 3.53
C ILE A 99 -7.41 6.21 2.44
N ILE A 100 -6.46 5.29 2.51
CA ILE A 100 -5.70 4.86 1.34
C ILE A 100 -6.64 3.92 0.58
N VAL A 101 -7.46 4.49 -0.30
CA VAL A 101 -8.17 3.86 -1.42
C VAL A 101 -8.24 4.91 -2.52
#